data_AF-A0A958KG99-F1
#
_entry.id   AF-A0A958KG99-F1
#
_cell.length_a   1.000
_cell.length_b   1.000
_cell.length_c   1.000
_cell.angle_alpha   90.00
_cell.angle_beta   90.00
_cell.angle_gamma   90.00
#
_symmetry.space_group_name_H-M   'P 1'
#
loop_
_entity.id
_entity.type
_entity.pdbx_description
1 polymer ?
#
loop_
_entity_poly.entity_id
_entity_poly.type
_entity_poly.pdbx_seq_one_letter_code
_entity_poly.pdbx_strand_id
1 'polypeptide(L)'
;MNIKKWSTYSMKKLPPWTLGAVILALGLLSWLWENQKPPHTDPHPASADTYIPEGHVLLPIEVENYRALDQILGNFGVVDLYTATEGQGKSTLVAQGVKILRSPNSPEHLAVLVRDDLVNPILQNGTRFSVAVQSPEKTGTKIVNRKPARRRIIDLSEE
;
A
#
# COMPACT_ATOMS: atom_id res chain seq x y z
N MET A 1 66.39 13.87 27.23
CA MET A 1 65.87 14.21 25.89
C MET A 1 66.66 13.39 24.87
N ASN A 2 66.06 12.34 24.30
CA ASN A 2 66.77 11.34 23.50
C ASN A 2 66.27 11.42 22.04
N ILE A 3 67.11 11.96 21.16
CA ILE A 3 66.74 12.26 19.78
C ILE A 3 66.97 10.98 18.97
N LYS A 4 65.85 10.31 18.66
CA LYS A 4 65.81 9.07 17.86
C LYS A 4 66.42 9.37 16.49
N LYS A 5 67.58 8.77 16.16
CA LYS A 5 68.21 8.87 14.83
C LYS A 5 67.35 8.15 13.80
N TRP A 6 66.90 8.87 12.77
CA TRP A 6 66.14 8.28 11.67
C TRP A 6 67.13 7.55 10.76
N SER A 7 67.02 6.22 10.73
CA SER A 7 67.78 5.34 9.86
C SER A 7 67.50 5.72 8.40
N THR A 8 68.55 6.12 7.68
CA THR A 8 68.53 6.35 6.25
C THR A 8 68.18 5.05 5.53
N TYR A 9 66.93 4.92 5.11
CA TYR A 9 66.50 3.82 4.25
C TYR A 9 67.20 3.97 2.89
N SER A 10 68.27 3.20 2.71
CA SER A 10 68.98 3.05 1.44
C SER A 10 67.99 2.53 0.39
N MET A 11 67.64 3.39 -0.58
CA MET A 11 66.78 3.05 -1.71
C MET A 11 67.48 2.00 -2.58
N LYS A 12 67.30 0.73 -2.26
CA LYS A 12 67.58 -0.36 -3.20
C LYS A 12 66.62 -0.20 -4.37
N LYS A 13 67.14 -0.10 -5.59
CA LYS A 13 66.36 0.04 -6.82
C LYS A 13 65.36 -1.13 -6.88
N LEU A 14 64.08 -0.83 -6.73
CA LEU A 14 63.03 -1.82 -6.85
C LEU A 14 62.98 -2.28 -8.32
N PRO A 15 62.80 -3.59 -8.56
CA PRO A 15 62.69 -4.09 -9.92
C PRO A 15 61.39 -3.58 -10.57
N PRO A 16 61.39 -3.34 -11.90
CA PRO A 16 60.30 -2.62 -12.57
C PRO A 16 58.91 -3.29 -12.48
N TRP A 17 58.85 -4.58 -12.12
CA TRP A 17 57.60 -5.32 -11.98
C TRP A 17 56.81 -5.01 -10.70
N THR A 18 57.42 -4.36 -9.69
CA THR A 18 56.74 -4.11 -8.40
C THR A 18 55.56 -3.15 -8.53
N LEU A 19 55.64 -2.17 -9.44
CA LEU A 19 54.53 -1.25 -9.72
C LEU A 19 53.31 -1.99 -10.26
N GLY A 20 53.52 -2.95 -11.16
CA GLY A 20 52.44 -3.78 -11.70
C GLY A 20 51.78 -4.64 -10.63
N ALA A 21 52.57 -5.25 -9.74
CA ALA A 21 52.06 -6.07 -8.64
C ALA A 21 51.21 -5.26 -7.65
N VAL A 22 51.60 -4.02 -7.35
CA VAL A 22 50.84 -3.13 -6.45
C VAL A 22 49.51 -2.73 -7.07
N ILE A 23 49.47 -2.38 -8.36
CA ILE A 23 48.21 -2.03 -9.04
C ILE A 23 47.26 -3.23 -9.06
N LEU A 24 47.79 -4.43 -9.33
CA LEU A 24 47.00 -5.65 -9.38
C LEU A 24 46.45 -6.02 -7.99
N ALA A 25 47.26 -5.86 -6.94
CA ALA A 25 46.83 -6.06 -5.56
C ALA A 25 45.76 -5.06 -5.12
N LEU A 26 45.89 -3.77 -5.49
CA LEU A 26 44.88 -2.76 -5.20
C LEU A 26 43.56 -3.01 -5.96
N GLY A 27 43.64 -3.46 -7.21
CA GLY A 27 42.46 -3.85 -8.00
C GLY A 27 41.72 -5.04 -7.38
N LEU A 28 42.46 -6.07 -6.94
CA LEU A 28 41.89 -7.23 -6.25
C LEU A 28 41.24 -6.85 -4.91
N LEU A 29 41.88 -5.95 -4.16
CA LEU A 29 41.35 -5.49 -2.89
C LEU A 29 40.06 -4.67 -3.07
N SER A 30 40.01 -3.81 -4.09
CA SER A 30 38.80 -3.06 -4.45
C SER A 30 37.64 -3.99 -4.86
N TRP A 31 37.94 -5.02 -5.67
CA TRP A 31 36.94 -6.01 -6.09
C TRP A 31 36.37 -6.83 -4.93
N LEU A 32 37.21 -7.19 -3.95
CA LEU A 32 36.78 -7.90 -2.75
C LEU A 32 35.85 -7.06 -1.87
N TRP A 33 36.01 -5.74 -1.84
CA TRP A 33 35.11 -4.85 -1.09
C TRP A 33 33.77 -4.62 -1.78
N GLU A 34 33.72 -4.55 -3.12
CA GLU A 34 32.45 -4.39 -3.86
C GLU A 34 31.51 -5.59 -3.68
N ASN A 35 32.05 -6.78 -3.43
CA ASN A 35 31.28 -8.01 -3.25
C ASN A 35 30.75 -8.20 -1.81
N GLN A 36 31.09 -7.33 -0.86
CA GLN A 36 30.59 -7.38 0.52
C GLN A 36 29.37 -6.47 0.74
N LYS A 37 28.46 -6.39 -0.23
CA LYS A 37 27.15 -5.78 0.03
C LYS A 37 26.44 -6.69 1.04
N PRO A 38 26.09 -6.18 2.25
CA PRO A 38 25.41 -7.00 3.23
C PRO A 38 24.18 -7.63 2.58
N PRO A 39 23.88 -8.91 2.84
CA PRO A 39 22.67 -9.52 2.32
C PRO A 39 21.51 -8.61 2.70
N HIS A 40 20.75 -8.16 1.71
CA HIS A 40 19.50 -7.45 1.93
C HIS A 40 18.69 -8.33 2.87
N THR A 41 18.66 -7.94 4.15
CA THR A 41 17.72 -8.51 5.09
C THR A 41 16.40 -7.93 4.63
N ASP A 42 15.72 -8.68 3.77
CA ASP A 42 14.34 -8.36 3.42
C ASP A 42 13.62 -8.18 4.75
N PRO A 43 13.07 -6.99 5.04
CA PRO A 43 12.35 -6.79 6.28
C PRO A 43 11.29 -7.87 6.32
N HIS A 44 11.36 -8.70 7.36
CA HIS A 44 10.36 -9.71 7.69
C HIS A 44 8.99 -9.13 7.33
N PRO A 45 8.17 -9.80 6.49
CA PRO A 45 6.97 -9.19 5.93
C PRO A 45 6.18 -8.64 7.10
N ALA A 46 6.15 -7.30 7.20
CA ALA A 46 5.51 -6.63 8.29
C ALA A 46 4.09 -7.16 8.30
N SER A 47 3.64 -7.68 9.46
CA SER A 47 2.27 -8.14 9.66
C SER A 47 1.31 -7.18 8.96
N ALA A 48 0.25 -7.67 8.31
CA ALA A 48 -0.69 -6.82 7.55
C ALA A 48 -1.18 -5.58 8.35
N ASP A 49 -1.21 -5.71 9.68
CA ASP A 49 -1.49 -4.67 10.67
C ASP A 49 -0.56 -3.44 10.58
N THR A 50 0.67 -3.58 10.08
CA THR A 50 1.64 -2.49 9.96
C THR A 50 1.29 -1.48 8.87
N TYR A 51 0.42 -1.85 7.92
CA TYR A 51 0.09 -1.01 6.76
C TYR A 51 -1.26 -0.28 6.88
N ILE A 52 -1.98 -0.46 7.99
CA ILE A 52 -3.26 0.21 8.22
C ILE A 52 -2.99 1.51 8.97
N PRO A 53 -3.29 2.68 8.38
CA PRO A 53 -3.10 3.97 9.07
C PRO A 53 -3.98 4.06 10.31
N GLU A 54 -3.55 4.85 11.30
CA GLU A 54 -4.37 5.14 12.48
C GLU A 54 -5.74 5.73 12.09
N GLY A 55 -6.79 5.32 12.81
CA GLY A 55 -8.17 5.75 12.57
C GLY A 55 -8.80 5.20 11.28
N HIS A 56 -8.21 4.15 10.71
CA HIS A 56 -8.77 3.42 9.58
C HIS A 56 -8.92 1.92 9.90
N VAL A 57 -9.91 1.31 9.25
CA VAL A 57 -10.20 -0.11 9.32
C VAL A 57 -10.26 -0.68 7.89
N LEU A 58 -9.73 -1.89 7.73
CA LEU A 58 -9.97 -2.69 6.54
C LEU A 58 -11.28 -3.45 6.69
N LEU A 59 -12.26 -3.08 5.88
CA LEU A 59 -13.56 -3.72 5.86
C LEU A 59 -13.65 -4.70 4.69
N PRO A 60 -13.78 -6.01 4.92
CA PRO A 60 -13.99 -6.97 3.84
C PRO A 60 -15.36 -6.74 3.18
N ILE A 61 -15.40 -6.78 1.86
CA ILE A 61 -16.65 -6.58 1.10
C ILE A 61 -16.81 -7.63 0.00
N GLU A 62 -18.06 -8.00 -0.29
CA GLU A 62 -18.41 -8.77 -1.48
C GLU A 62 -18.69 -7.82 -2.63
N VAL A 63 -18.05 -8.03 -3.78
CA VAL A 63 -18.26 -7.21 -4.98
C VAL A 63 -19.00 -8.01 -6.04
N GLU A 64 -20.18 -7.53 -6.43
CA GLU A 64 -21.02 -8.18 -7.44
C GLU A 64 -20.32 -8.27 -8.81
N ASN A 65 -19.64 -7.18 -9.20
CA ASN A 65 -18.96 -7.06 -10.49
C ASN A 65 -17.45 -7.38 -10.42
N TYR A 66 -17.02 -8.31 -9.55
CA TYR A 66 -15.59 -8.60 -9.34
C TYR A 66 -14.84 -9.01 -10.63
N ARG A 67 -15.48 -9.77 -11.53
CA ARG A 67 -14.86 -10.22 -12.79
C ARG A 67 -14.46 -9.06 -13.69
N ALA A 68 -15.27 -8.00 -13.71
CA ALA A 68 -14.97 -6.80 -14.49
C ALA A 68 -13.84 -5.98 -13.83
N LEU A 69 -13.78 -5.99 -12.49
CA LEU A 69 -12.69 -5.34 -11.76
C LEU A 69 -11.36 -6.05 -11.94
N ASP A 70 -11.36 -7.37 -12.13
CA ASP A 70 -10.13 -8.16 -12.13
C ASP A 70 -9.10 -7.70 -13.17
N GLN A 71 -9.59 -7.21 -14.31
CA GLN A 71 -8.75 -6.73 -15.42
C GLN A 71 -8.29 -5.28 -15.25
N ILE A 72 -8.97 -4.51 -14.39
CA ILE A 72 -8.76 -3.06 -14.25
C ILE A 72 -8.00 -2.74 -12.97
N LEU A 73 -8.31 -3.48 -11.90
CA LEU A 73 -7.77 -3.27 -10.57
C LEU A 73 -6.43 -4.02 -10.44
N GLY A 74 -5.35 -3.29 -10.16
CA GLY A 74 -4.08 -3.89 -9.73
C GLY A 74 -4.18 -4.42 -8.29
N ASN A 75 -3.12 -4.24 -7.51
CA ASN A 75 -3.11 -4.61 -6.08
C ASN A 75 -4.05 -3.73 -5.24
N PHE A 76 -4.25 -2.48 -5.66
CA PHE A 76 -5.14 -1.52 -5.02
C PHE A 76 -5.71 -0.53 -6.04
N GLY A 77 -6.79 0.17 -5.67
CA GLY A 77 -7.38 1.24 -6.48
C GLY A 77 -8.30 2.14 -5.68
N VAL A 78 -8.85 3.16 -6.34
CA VAL A 78 -9.85 4.08 -5.76
C VAL A 78 -11.19 3.82 -6.43
N VAL A 79 -12.24 3.66 -5.63
CA VAL A 79 -13.55 3.26 -6.13
C VAL A 79 -14.70 3.97 -5.42
N ASP A 80 -15.86 3.96 -6.08
CA ASP A 80 -17.14 4.29 -5.49
C ASP A 80 -17.93 3.02 -5.19
N LEU A 81 -18.48 2.94 -3.99
CA LEU A 81 -19.31 1.85 -3.51
C LEU A 81 -20.78 2.20 -3.67
N TYR A 82 -21.51 1.31 -4.32
CA TYR A 82 -22.95 1.38 -4.44
C TYR A 82 -23.60 0.14 -3.82
N THR A 83 -24.84 0.30 -3.33
CA THR A 83 -25.64 -0.85 -2.87
C THR A 83 -25.86 -1.83 -4.02
N ALA A 84 -25.63 -3.11 -3.76
CA ALA A 84 -26.10 -4.17 -4.65
C ALA A 84 -27.63 -4.21 -4.58
N THR A 85 -28.29 -4.10 -5.72
CA THR A 85 -29.76 -4.18 -5.77
C THR A 85 -30.16 -5.45 -6.48
N GLU A 86 -30.89 -6.32 -5.79
CA GLU A 86 -31.53 -7.46 -6.44
C GLU A 86 -32.78 -6.96 -7.21
N GLY A 87 -32.68 -6.87 -8.54
CA GLY A 87 -33.78 -6.53 -9.43
C GLY A 87 -33.79 -5.08 -9.96
N GLN A 88 -34.96 -4.49 -10.15
CA GLN A 88 -35.15 -3.16 -10.78
C GLN A 88 -34.94 -1.97 -9.83
N GLY A 89 -34.51 -2.19 -8.60
CA GLY A 89 -34.32 -1.11 -7.64
C GLY A 89 -33.11 -0.23 -8.00
N LYS A 90 -33.24 1.07 -7.76
CA LYS A 90 -32.17 2.04 -8.05
C LYS A 90 -30.99 1.83 -7.10
N SER A 91 -29.82 1.50 -7.66
CA SER A 91 -28.57 1.44 -6.88
C SER A 91 -28.26 2.79 -6.24
N THR A 92 -27.79 2.78 -4.99
CA THR A 92 -27.50 3.99 -4.21
C THR A 92 -26.03 4.08 -3.86
N LEU A 93 -25.44 5.27 -4.02
CA LEU A 93 -24.06 5.54 -3.66
C LEU A 93 -23.93 5.54 -2.13
N VAL A 94 -23.10 4.65 -1.60
CA VAL A 94 -22.82 4.47 -0.17
C VAL A 94 -21.58 5.26 0.22
N ALA A 95 -20.49 5.09 -0.52
CA ALA A 95 -19.23 5.78 -0.29
C ALA A 95 -18.57 6.12 -1.62
N GLN A 96 -17.98 7.31 -1.71
CA GLN A 96 -17.24 7.77 -2.89
C GLN A 96 -15.76 7.85 -2.56
N GLY A 97 -14.90 7.45 -3.48
CA GLY A 97 -13.44 7.62 -3.38
C GLY A 97 -12.81 6.83 -2.25
N VAL A 98 -13.27 5.60 -2.00
CA VAL A 98 -12.65 4.69 -1.02
C VAL A 98 -11.52 3.91 -1.67
N LYS A 99 -10.47 3.61 -0.91
CA LYS A 99 -9.40 2.73 -1.39
C LYS A 99 -9.86 1.29 -1.26
N ILE A 100 -9.77 0.53 -2.34
CA ILE A 100 -10.00 -0.92 -2.37
C ILE A 100 -8.67 -1.64 -2.53
N LEU A 101 -8.54 -2.78 -1.86
CA LEU A 101 -7.33 -3.57 -1.75
C LEU A 101 -7.67 -5.04 -2.02
N ARG A 102 -6.79 -5.73 -2.75
CA ARG A 102 -6.85 -7.19 -2.89
C ARG A 102 -6.10 -7.86 -1.75
N SER A 103 -6.63 -8.98 -1.27
CA SER A 103 -5.88 -9.82 -0.34
C SER A 103 -4.66 -10.44 -1.04
N PRO A 104 -3.44 -10.40 -0.43
CA PRO A 104 -2.23 -10.97 -1.04
C PRO A 104 -2.31 -12.47 -1.28
N ASN A 105 -3.01 -13.19 -0.40
CA ASN A 105 -3.10 -14.66 -0.44
C ASN A 105 -4.31 -15.16 -1.23
N SER A 106 -5.28 -14.28 -1.49
CA SER A 106 -6.57 -14.62 -2.10
C SER A 106 -7.11 -13.42 -2.92
N PRO A 107 -6.68 -13.24 -4.18
CA PRO A 107 -7.05 -12.09 -5.01
C PRO A 107 -8.55 -11.90 -5.25
N GLU A 108 -9.35 -12.95 -5.03
CA GLU A 108 -10.81 -12.96 -5.04
C GLU A 108 -11.44 -12.23 -3.86
N HIS A 109 -10.69 -12.05 -2.77
CA HIS A 109 -11.13 -11.33 -1.57
C HIS A 109 -10.68 -9.88 -1.63
N LEU A 110 -11.66 -8.99 -1.51
CA LEU A 110 -11.47 -7.55 -1.56
C LEU A 110 -11.81 -6.93 -0.21
N ALA A 111 -11.04 -5.91 0.17
CA ALA A 111 -11.30 -5.10 1.33
C ALA A 111 -11.25 -3.62 0.96
N VAL A 112 -12.02 -2.80 1.64
CA VAL A 112 -11.96 -1.34 1.52
C VAL A 112 -11.33 -0.74 2.77
N LEU A 113 -10.41 0.19 2.57
CA LEU A 113 -9.83 0.99 3.64
C LEU A 113 -10.73 2.20 3.87
N VAL A 114 -11.34 2.25 5.05
CA VAL A 114 -12.29 3.30 5.44
C VAL A 114 -11.93 3.85 6.81
N ARG A 115 -12.34 5.08 7.10
CA ARG A 115 -12.19 5.65 8.44
C ARG A 115 -13.13 4.97 9.43
N ASP A 116 -12.74 4.89 10.69
CA ASP A 116 -13.48 4.18 11.75
C ASP A 116 -14.93 4.69 11.91
N ASP A 117 -15.12 6.01 11.77
CA ASP A 117 -16.43 6.66 11.85
C ASP A 117 -17.38 6.31 10.69
N LEU A 118 -16.85 5.71 9.63
CA LEU A 118 -17.59 5.36 8.41
C LEU A 118 -17.94 3.86 8.33
N VAL A 119 -17.43 3.03 9.25
CA VAL A 119 -17.68 1.58 9.26
C VAL A 119 -19.17 1.27 9.44
N ASN A 120 -19.81 1.85 10.45
CA ASN A 120 -21.22 1.58 10.77
C ASN A 120 -22.18 1.95 9.62
N PRO A 121 -22.10 3.15 9.00
CA PRO A 121 -22.90 3.48 7.82
C PRO A 121 -22.76 2.50 6.67
N ILE A 122 -21.55 1.99 6.41
CA ILE A 122 -21.32 1.03 5.31
C ILE A 122 -21.97 -0.31 5.65
N LEU A 123 -21.74 -0.84 6.86
CA LEU A 123 -22.32 -2.11 7.30
C LEU A 123 -23.85 -2.11 7.32
N GLN A 124 -24.48 -0.98 7.61
CA GLN A 124 -25.94 -0.82 7.57
C GLN A 124 -26.52 -0.98 6.16
N ASN A 125 -25.71 -0.78 5.10
CA ASN A 125 -26.12 -0.98 3.71
C ASN A 125 -25.88 -2.42 3.22
N GLY A 126 -25.36 -3.31 4.07
CA GLY A 126 -25.09 -4.72 3.76
C GLY A 126 -23.60 -5.02 3.53
N THR A 127 -23.31 -6.25 3.09
CA THR A 127 -21.94 -6.73 2.82
C THR A 127 -21.62 -6.81 1.32
N ARG A 128 -22.64 -6.79 0.46
CA ARG A 128 -22.51 -6.89 -0.99
C ARG A 128 -22.70 -5.53 -1.67
N PHE A 129 -21.73 -5.16 -2.49
CA PHE A 129 -21.66 -3.87 -3.16
C PHE A 129 -21.40 -4.01 -4.65
N SER A 130 -21.86 -3.03 -5.41
CA SER A 130 -21.42 -2.78 -6.78
C SER A 130 -20.40 -1.66 -6.77
N VAL A 131 -19.36 -1.77 -7.60
CA VAL A 131 -18.18 -0.91 -7.51
C VAL A 131 -17.89 -0.23 -8.83
N ALA A 132 -17.63 1.08 -8.81
CA ALA A 132 -17.16 1.85 -9.97
C ALA A 132 -15.74 2.37 -9.75
N VAL A 133 -14.82 2.06 -10.66
CA VAL A 133 -13.42 2.48 -10.56
C VAL A 133 -13.28 3.96 -10.89
N GLN A 134 -12.57 4.70 -10.04
CA GLN A 134 -12.22 6.10 -10.28
C GLN A 134 -10.78 6.23 -10.79
N SER A 135 -10.52 7.32 -11.53
CA SER A 135 -9.14 7.72 -11.85
C SER A 135 -8.40 8.05 -10.55
N PRO A 136 -7.15 7.55 -10.36
CA PRO A 136 -6.38 7.74 -9.14
C PRO A 136 -6.05 9.21 -8.83
N GLU A 137 -6.19 10.10 -9.81
CA GLU A 137 -5.95 11.54 -9.64
C GLU A 137 -7.00 12.24 -8.76
N LYS A 138 -8.18 11.62 -8.58
CA LYS A 138 -9.22 12.14 -7.66
C LYS A 138 -8.97 11.62 -6.25
N THR A 139 -8.42 12.47 -5.39
CA THR A 139 -8.16 12.13 -3.99
C THR A 139 -9.31 12.58 -3.07
N GLY A 140 -9.72 11.71 -2.13
CA GLY A 140 -10.64 12.04 -1.03
C GLY A 140 -11.90 11.18 -0.99
N THR A 141 -12.27 10.72 0.21
CA THR A 141 -13.46 9.91 0.44
C THR A 141 -14.66 10.78 0.87
N LYS A 142 -15.81 10.65 0.20
CA LYS A 142 -17.05 11.36 0.55
C LYS A 142 -18.18 10.36 0.77
N ILE A 143 -18.87 10.44 1.91
CA ILE A 143 -20.09 9.67 2.12
C ILE A 143 -21.30 10.52 1.72
N VAL A 144 -22.16 9.95 0.88
CA VAL A 144 -23.46 10.54 0.57
C VAL A 144 -24.43 10.12 1.65
N ASN A 145 -24.37 10.81 2.78
CA ASN A 145 -25.25 10.52 3.90
C ASN A 145 -26.68 10.96 3.52
N ARG A 146 -27.57 10.00 3.27
CA ARG A 146 -29.00 10.32 3.11
C ARG A 146 -29.53 10.73 4.47
N LYS A 147 -29.94 12.00 4.61
CA LYS A 147 -30.87 12.37 5.68
C LYS A 147 -32.09 11.45 5.56
N PRO A 148 -32.49 10.72 6.61
CA PRO A 148 -33.71 9.92 6.55
C PRO A 148 -34.85 10.85 6.18
N ALA A 149 -35.58 10.52 5.11
CA ALA A 149 -36.75 11.28 4.71
C ALA A 149 -37.71 11.27 5.90
N ARG A 150 -37.87 12.43 6.55
CA ARG A 150 -38.75 12.60 7.71
C ARG A 150 -40.16 12.24 7.23
N ARG A 151 -40.63 11.03 7.56
CA ARG A 151 -42.01 10.61 7.29
C ARG A 151 -42.90 11.62 8.01
N ARG A 152 -43.58 12.49 7.26
CA ARG A 152 -44.71 13.24 7.80
C ARG A 152 -45.75 12.19 8.15
N ILE A 153 -45.93 11.96 9.45
CA ILE A 153 -47.13 11.31 9.95
C ILE A 153 -48.25 12.29 9.60
N ILE A 154 -49.07 11.91 8.62
CA ILE A 154 -50.33 12.59 8.37
C ILE A 154 -51.24 12.03 9.45
N ASP A 155 -51.49 12.81 10.50
CA ASP A 155 -52.59 12.51 11.41
C ASP A 155 -53.88 12.58 10.60
N LEU A 156 -54.41 11.41 10.26
CA LEU A 156 -55.79 11.21 9.87
C LEU A 156 -56.61 11.25 11.16
N SER A 157 -56.77 12.45 11.74
CA SER A 157 -57.85 12.70 12.67
C SER A 157 -59.14 12.84 11.85
N GLU A 158 -59.93 11.77 11.86
CA GLU A 158 -61.30 11.69 11.35
C GLU A 158 -62.22 12.71 12.04
N GLU A 159 -63.30 13.06 11.34
CA GLU A 159 -64.41 13.95 11.71
C GLU A 159 -65.05 13.70 13.08
#